data_AF-A3WBD3-F1
#
_entry.id   AF-A3WBD3-F1
#
_cell.length_a   1.000
_cell.length_b   1.000
_cell.length_c   1.000
_cell.angle_alpha   90.00
_cell.angle_beta   90.00
_cell.angle_gamma   90.00
#
_symmetry.space_group_name_H-M   'P 1'
#
loop_
_entity.id
_entity.type
_entity.pdbx_description
1 polymer ?
#
loop_
_entity_poly.entity_id
_entity_poly.type
_entity_poly.pdbx_seq_one_letter_code
_entity_poly.pdbx_strand_id
1 'polypeptide(L)'
;MLGLASGPSFWRFFDDSDFDDESEFVAGGYGNREGEYFPNFSERDGLPSKVSGQREGDLSDLGKAPLFIDAQSSLRTVLRAPGDATVVSPLTSLLPNGPDQDKLKRQLGVTENVFRLQTLDPDIRTFDPLKEALSDDAEVAADAERLLAANARALGLLSLQISPFVRSVFPEDINSLSASLDAAPDAFLFNDNAAMSALVARLPLYSDLQSDVQSAIAHLINAYAATVPLRIETPEQAAQFQMAVVGFLVPRISELEQTNSSEIAAEVLALNIEDIRDAIARFAELIPITETGFFFPSPDYYETGAGIGLTLVDDGVDEDHPIENDFTAVDDGFLIPDGITVSQVAVPSSNVSEVSASLGENNLITIMPASGFTGLTYVDYTVTDGNGETQTARIFVRVK
;
A
#
# COMPACT_ATOMS: atom_id res chain seq x y z
N MET A 1 -31.87 3.66 -18.86
CA MET A 1 -32.14 2.28 -18.39
C MET A 1 -31.54 1.30 -19.38
N LEU A 2 -30.32 0.83 -19.11
CA LEU A 2 -29.69 -0.28 -19.80
C LEU A 2 -29.13 -1.22 -18.72
N GLY A 3 -29.35 -2.51 -18.92
CA GLY A 3 -29.33 -3.54 -17.90
C GLY A 3 -27.93 -3.94 -17.42
N LEU A 4 -27.88 -4.28 -16.14
CA LEU A 4 -26.77 -4.90 -15.43
C LEU A 4 -26.61 -6.36 -15.90
N ALA A 5 -25.39 -6.74 -16.29
CA ALA A 5 -25.03 -8.15 -16.40
C ALA A 5 -24.47 -8.61 -15.06
N SER A 6 -25.11 -9.64 -14.49
CA SER A 6 -24.70 -10.31 -13.25
C SER A 6 -23.53 -11.28 -13.52
N GLY A 7 -22.37 -10.97 -12.95
CA GLY A 7 -21.20 -11.82 -12.77
C GLY A 7 -20.30 -11.23 -11.67
N PRO A 8 -19.43 -12.00 -10.99
CA PRO A 8 -18.64 -11.50 -9.85
C PRO A 8 -17.46 -10.59 -10.24
N SER A 9 -17.43 -10.07 -11.47
CA SER A 9 -16.43 -9.14 -11.99
C SER A 9 -16.98 -7.71 -11.95
N PHE A 10 -16.48 -6.89 -11.01
CA PHE A 10 -16.95 -5.51 -10.82
C PHE A 10 -15.77 -4.53 -10.91
N TRP A 11 -15.65 -3.84 -12.07
CA TRP A 11 -14.61 -2.83 -12.39
C TRP A 11 -15.19 -1.40 -12.50
N ARG A 12 -14.52 -0.36 -11.94
CA ARG A 12 -14.76 1.11 -12.19
C ARG A 12 -13.48 1.98 -11.94
N PHE A 13 -13.25 3.09 -12.70
CA PHE A 13 -11.92 3.72 -13.02
C PHE A 13 -11.82 5.28 -12.87
N PHE A 14 -10.75 5.91 -12.29
CA PHE A 14 -10.52 7.41 -12.22
C PHE A 14 -9.06 7.91 -12.09
N ASP A 15 -8.72 9.12 -12.64
CA ASP A 15 -7.36 9.73 -12.84
C ASP A 15 -6.84 10.68 -11.77
N ASP A 16 -5.51 10.63 -11.61
CA ASP A 16 -4.66 11.69 -11.08
C ASP A 16 -3.24 11.55 -11.70
N SER A 17 -2.76 12.59 -12.41
CA SER A 17 -1.36 12.66 -12.83
C SER A 17 -0.88 14.11 -12.93
N ASP A 18 -0.25 14.61 -11.86
CA ASP A 18 0.78 15.65 -11.92
C ASP A 18 2.15 14.97 -11.71
N PHE A 19 2.76 14.49 -12.80
CA PHE A 19 4.18 14.09 -12.85
C PHE A 19 4.90 15.04 -13.81
N ASP A 20 5.37 16.16 -13.25
CA ASP A 20 5.91 17.30 -14.01
C ASP A 20 7.40 17.16 -14.39
N ASP A 21 7.98 15.97 -14.30
CA ASP A 21 9.39 15.74 -14.66
C ASP A 21 9.53 15.08 -16.05
N GLU A 22 9.80 15.90 -17.07
CA GLU A 22 9.97 15.53 -18.48
C GLU A 22 11.17 14.58 -18.79
N SER A 23 11.76 13.90 -17.80
CA SER A 23 12.95 13.06 -17.98
C SER A 23 12.76 11.55 -17.78
N GLU A 24 11.62 11.09 -17.23
CA GLU A 24 11.22 9.68 -17.22
C GLU A 24 9.86 9.53 -17.92
N PHE A 25 9.85 9.06 -19.18
CA PHE A 25 8.58 8.84 -19.89
C PHE A 25 7.86 7.61 -19.32
N VAL A 26 7.07 7.83 -18.27
CA VAL A 26 6.14 6.86 -17.68
C VAL A 26 4.89 6.80 -18.55
N ALA A 27 4.51 5.61 -19.00
CA ALA A 27 3.16 5.41 -19.51
C ALA A 27 2.19 5.43 -18.32
N GLY A 28 1.45 6.53 -18.17
CA GLY A 28 0.33 6.64 -17.23
C GLY A 28 -0.86 5.80 -17.69
N GLY A 29 -1.59 5.23 -16.74
CA GLY A 29 -2.78 4.42 -17.00
C GLY A 29 -3.35 3.85 -15.72
N TYR A 30 -4.39 3.04 -15.81
CA TYR A 30 -4.98 2.39 -14.65
C TYR A 30 -4.67 0.92 -14.63
N GLY A 31 -4.53 0.42 -13.42
CA GLY A 31 -4.61 -1.00 -13.17
C GLY A 31 -5.96 -1.35 -12.55
N ASN A 32 -6.38 -2.57 -12.79
CA ASN A 32 -7.56 -3.13 -12.16
C ASN A 32 -7.14 -3.96 -10.91
N ARG A 33 -8.05 -4.27 -9.99
CA ARG A 33 -7.92 -5.26 -8.88
C ARG A 33 -7.25 -6.57 -9.30
N GLU A 34 -7.28 -7.00 -10.56
CA GLU A 34 -6.62 -8.19 -11.06
C GLU A 34 -5.19 -7.87 -11.56
N GLY A 35 -4.69 -6.65 -11.32
CA GLY A 35 -3.35 -6.21 -11.69
C GLY A 35 -3.18 -5.97 -13.19
N GLU A 36 -4.24 -6.04 -14.00
CA GLU A 36 -4.17 -5.82 -15.44
C GLU A 36 -4.05 -4.32 -15.73
N TYR A 37 -3.06 -3.96 -16.56
CA TYR A 37 -2.81 -2.59 -16.99
C TYR A 37 -3.62 -2.20 -18.24
N PHE A 38 -4.30 -1.06 -18.18
CA PHE A 38 -5.11 -0.51 -19.27
C PHE A 38 -4.51 0.80 -19.82
N PRO A 39 -3.68 0.73 -20.88
CA PRO A 39 -3.17 1.92 -21.53
C PRO A 39 -4.30 2.71 -22.20
N ASN A 40 -4.23 4.05 -22.16
CA ASN A 40 -5.12 4.98 -22.88
C ASN A 40 -6.58 5.07 -22.40
N PHE A 41 -6.89 4.71 -21.15
CA PHE A 41 -8.23 4.96 -20.59
C PHE A 41 -8.46 6.41 -20.12
N SER A 42 -7.58 7.35 -20.47
CA SER A 42 -7.73 8.81 -20.23
C SER A 42 -8.74 9.49 -21.17
N GLU A 43 -9.73 8.75 -21.72
CA GLU A 43 -10.68 9.30 -22.67
C GLU A 43 -12.11 9.25 -22.13
N ARG A 44 -12.44 10.27 -21.32
CA ARG A 44 -13.76 10.89 -21.45
C ARG A 44 -13.68 12.41 -21.28
N ASP A 45 -13.54 13.08 -22.43
CA ASP A 45 -13.97 14.45 -22.76
C ASP A 45 -13.89 15.52 -21.64
N GLY A 46 -12.70 16.09 -21.36
CA GLY A 46 -12.69 17.33 -20.56
C GLY A 46 -11.41 17.86 -19.90
N LEU A 47 -10.27 17.94 -20.60
CA LEU A 47 -9.03 18.67 -20.19
C LEU A 47 -8.17 18.02 -19.07
N PRO A 48 -6.88 18.36 -18.90
CA PRO A 48 -5.78 18.14 -19.83
C PRO A 48 -4.60 17.40 -19.15
N SER A 49 -4.40 16.11 -19.39
CA SER A 49 -3.04 15.55 -19.50
C SER A 49 -2.85 15.15 -20.96
N LYS A 50 -2.41 16.12 -21.74
CA LYS A 50 -1.99 15.86 -23.12
C LYS A 50 -0.64 15.17 -23.04
N VAL A 51 -0.61 13.86 -22.73
CA VAL A 51 0.39 13.03 -23.39
C VAL A 51 0.00 13.02 -24.86
N SER A 52 0.47 14.03 -25.59
CA SER A 52 0.24 14.12 -27.02
C SER A 52 0.92 12.92 -27.67
N GLY A 53 0.11 11.96 -28.06
CA GLY A 53 0.49 10.85 -28.91
C GLY A 53 0.15 9.52 -28.25
N GLN A 54 -0.84 8.83 -28.84
CA GLN A 54 -0.65 7.40 -29.01
C GLN A 54 0.72 7.22 -29.69
N ARG A 55 1.74 6.81 -28.94
CA ARG A 55 2.86 6.14 -29.57
C ARG A 55 2.36 4.77 -29.98
N GLU A 56 1.99 4.63 -31.25
CA GLU A 56 2.13 3.33 -31.89
C GLU A 56 3.62 2.95 -31.85
N GLY A 57 3.99 1.93 -31.07
CA GLY A 57 5.38 1.50 -30.93
C GLY A 57 5.61 0.55 -29.75
N ASP A 58 6.78 -0.10 -29.75
CA ASP A 58 7.26 -0.93 -28.64
C ASP A 58 7.52 -0.06 -27.41
N LEU A 59 6.83 -0.35 -26.30
CA LEU A 59 6.97 0.36 -25.02
C LEU A 59 7.89 -0.40 -24.06
N SER A 60 8.59 -1.46 -24.51
CA SER A 60 9.52 -2.26 -23.71
C SER A 60 10.57 -1.44 -22.96
N ASP A 61 10.95 -0.29 -23.53
CA ASP A 61 12.02 0.58 -23.02
C ASP A 61 11.51 1.61 -21.99
N LEU A 62 10.19 1.65 -21.73
CA LEU A 62 9.56 2.59 -20.79
C LEU A 62 9.05 1.88 -19.53
N GLY A 63 8.97 2.59 -18.40
CA GLY A 63 8.28 2.11 -17.20
C GLY A 63 6.78 2.41 -17.24
N LYS A 64 5.97 1.60 -16.56
CA LYS A 64 4.56 1.89 -16.25
C LYS A 64 4.42 2.22 -14.78
N ALA A 65 3.53 3.16 -14.43
CA ALA A 65 3.20 3.47 -13.04
C ALA A 65 1.70 3.75 -12.85
N PRO A 66 0.83 2.73 -12.96
CA PRO A 66 -0.60 2.93 -12.78
C PRO A 66 -1.00 3.24 -11.35
N LEU A 67 -2.10 3.99 -11.23
CA LEU A 67 -2.82 4.19 -9.98
C LEU A 67 -3.81 3.04 -9.71
N PHE A 68 -3.86 2.61 -8.46
CA PHE A 68 -4.74 1.58 -7.94
C PHE A 68 -5.50 2.09 -6.72
N ILE A 69 -6.72 1.58 -6.57
CA ILE A 69 -7.46 1.60 -5.31
C ILE A 69 -7.78 0.14 -4.98
N ASP A 70 -7.25 -0.35 -3.87
CA ASP A 70 -7.53 -1.72 -3.44
C ASP A 70 -8.97 -1.82 -2.93
N ALA A 71 -9.75 -2.75 -3.45
CA ALA A 71 -11.17 -2.83 -3.14
C ALA A 71 -11.48 -3.31 -1.71
N GLN A 72 -10.51 -3.94 -1.03
CA GLN A 72 -10.69 -4.49 0.31
C GLN A 72 -10.25 -3.50 1.38
N SER A 73 -9.11 -2.85 1.18
CA SER A 73 -8.57 -1.86 2.10
C SER A 73 -9.00 -0.43 1.79
N SER A 74 -9.54 -0.17 0.59
CA SER A 74 -9.79 1.17 0.05
C SER A 74 -8.51 2.01 -0.08
N LEU A 75 -7.33 1.37 0.02
CA LEU A 75 -6.06 2.06 -0.01
C LEU A 75 -5.67 2.43 -1.45
N ARG A 76 -5.36 3.71 -1.64
CA ARG A 76 -4.77 4.24 -2.87
C ARG A 76 -3.29 3.86 -2.95
N THR A 77 -2.83 3.42 -4.12
CA THR A 77 -1.46 2.91 -4.31
C THR A 77 -0.98 3.15 -5.74
N VAL A 78 0.29 3.50 -5.93
CA VAL A 78 0.96 3.50 -7.23
C VAL A 78 2.09 2.48 -7.22
N LEU A 79 2.05 1.58 -8.19
CA LEU A 79 3.08 0.55 -8.38
C LEU A 79 3.75 0.77 -9.73
N ARG A 80 5.03 0.41 -9.82
CA ARG A 80 5.76 0.43 -11.09
C ARG A 80 5.84 -0.96 -11.73
N ALA A 81 6.10 -1.00 -13.03
CA ALA A 81 6.44 -2.24 -13.73
C ALA A 81 7.24 -1.95 -15.02
N PRO A 82 7.95 -2.95 -15.57
CA PRO A 82 8.48 -2.88 -16.93
C PRO A 82 7.38 -2.58 -17.97
N GLY A 83 7.70 -1.87 -19.03
CA GLY A 83 6.73 -1.46 -20.05
C GLY A 83 6.11 -2.62 -20.84
N ASP A 84 6.77 -3.78 -20.87
CA ASP A 84 6.26 -5.00 -21.47
C ASP A 84 5.42 -5.87 -20.50
N ALA A 85 5.35 -5.52 -19.21
CA ALA A 85 4.53 -6.23 -18.24
C ALA A 85 3.03 -5.98 -18.48
N THR A 86 2.24 -7.05 -18.41
CA THR A 86 0.76 -6.98 -18.46
C THR A 86 0.15 -7.03 -17.06
N VAL A 87 0.92 -7.52 -16.08
CA VAL A 87 0.58 -7.52 -14.66
C VAL A 87 1.45 -6.50 -13.95
N VAL A 88 0.82 -5.65 -13.13
CA VAL A 88 1.49 -4.70 -12.27
C VAL A 88 1.22 -5.07 -10.82
N SER A 89 2.30 -5.34 -10.09
CA SER A 89 2.29 -5.86 -8.73
C SER A 89 3.54 -5.39 -7.96
N PRO A 90 3.57 -5.53 -6.63
CA PRO A 90 4.77 -5.26 -5.84
C PRO A 90 6.03 -5.94 -6.38
N LEU A 91 5.90 -7.18 -6.88
CA LEU A 91 7.00 -7.91 -7.51
C LEU A 91 7.52 -7.22 -8.77
N THR A 92 6.64 -6.86 -9.69
CA THR A 92 7.05 -6.21 -10.95
C THR A 92 7.61 -4.82 -10.71
N SER A 93 7.26 -4.17 -9.60
CA SER A 93 7.83 -2.87 -9.22
C SER A 93 9.31 -2.93 -8.89
N LEU A 94 9.83 -4.10 -8.54
CA LEU A 94 11.25 -4.30 -8.20
C LEU A 94 12.12 -4.71 -9.40
N LEU A 95 11.53 -4.89 -10.59
CA LEU A 95 12.26 -5.30 -11.80
C LEU A 95 12.96 -4.15 -12.54
N PRO A 96 12.36 -2.95 -12.72
CA PRO A 96 13.03 -1.85 -13.40
C PRO A 96 14.33 -1.46 -12.68
N ASN A 97 15.45 -1.46 -13.42
CA ASN A 97 16.80 -1.22 -12.90
C ASN A 97 17.22 -2.14 -11.74
N GLY A 98 16.55 -3.28 -11.60
CA GLY A 98 16.72 -4.21 -10.49
C GLY A 98 17.25 -5.58 -10.93
N PRO A 99 17.12 -6.59 -10.04
CA PRO A 99 17.46 -7.96 -10.40
C PRO A 99 16.59 -8.46 -11.55
N ASP A 100 17.12 -9.42 -12.31
CA ASP A 100 16.27 -10.21 -13.20
C ASP A 100 15.20 -10.99 -12.39
N GLN A 101 14.15 -11.45 -13.08
CA GLN A 101 13.04 -12.13 -12.41
C GLN A 101 13.48 -13.41 -11.68
N ASP A 102 14.51 -14.10 -12.15
CA ASP A 102 14.94 -15.37 -11.56
C ASP A 102 15.64 -15.11 -10.23
N LYS A 103 16.50 -14.09 -10.20
CA LYS A 103 17.13 -13.60 -8.99
C LYS A 103 16.10 -13.04 -8.01
N LEU A 104 15.16 -12.22 -8.48
CA LEU A 104 14.10 -11.68 -7.61
C LEU A 104 13.25 -12.80 -6.98
N LYS A 105 12.87 -13.81 -7.78
CA LYS A 105 12.16 -15.00 -7.27
C LYS A 105 12.98 -15.73 -6.20
N ARG A 106 14.30 -15.89 -6.36
CA ARG A 106 15.17 -16.50 -5.33
C ARG A 106 15.22 -15.65 -4.06
N GLN A 107 15.44 -14.34 -4.21
CA GLN A 107 15.48 -13.38 -3.11
C GLN A 107 14.19 -13.37 -2.28
N LEU A 108 13.05 -13.58 -2.93
CA LEU A 108 11.74 -13.70 -2.30
C LEU A 108 11.31 -15.15 -2.07
N GLY A 109 12.18 -16.14 -2.21
CA GLY A 109 11.93 -17.55 -1.86
C GLY A 109 10.88 -18.26 -2.71
N VAL A 110 10.55 -17.72 -3.89
CA VAL A 110 9.54 -18.27 -4.81
C VAL A 110 10.08 -19.49 -5.57
N THR A 111 11.40 -19.61 -5.73
CA THR A 111 12.05 -20.75 -6.42
C THR A 111 12.73 -21.72 -5.46
N GLU A 112 13.09 -21.27 -4.25
CA GLU A 112 13.80 -22.05 -3.25
C GLU A 112 13.21 -21.85 -1.85
N ASN A 113 13.50 -22.78 -0.93
CA ASN A 113 12.96 -22.84 0.44
C ASN A 113 11.49 -23.31 0.54
N VAL A 114 10.89 -23.10 1.70
CA VAL A 114 9.52 -23.54 2.02
C VAL A 114 8.46 -22.79 1.20
N PHE A 115 8.78 -21.60 0.69
CA PHE A 115 7.88 -20.75 -0.10
C PHE A 115 7.87 -21.07 -1.61
N ARG A 116 8.66 -22.08 -2.04
CA ARG A 116 8.81 -22.39 -3.46
C ARG A 116 7.46 -22.72 -4.12
N LEU A 117 7.28 -22.25 -5.35
CA LEU A 117 6.25 -22.75 -6.26
C LEU A 117 6.50 -24.24 -6.52
N GLN A 118 5.43 -25.01 -6.63
CA GLN A 118 5.51 -26.46 -6.71
C GLN A 118 5.39 -26.97 -8.14
N THR A 119 4.69 -26.24 -9.01
CA THR A 119 4.28 -26.72 -10.34
C THR A 119 4.55 -25.71 -11.43
N LEU A 120 4.51 -24.42 -11.12
CA LEU A 120 4.76 -23.34 -12.07
C LEU A 120 6.10 -22.66 -11.84
N ASP A 121 6.71 -22.18 -12.92
CA ASP A 121 7.73 -21.13 -12.90
C ASP A 121 7.24 -19.98 -13.79
N PRO A 122 6.26 -19.20 -13.31
CA PRO A 122 5.56 -18.22 -14.14
C PRO A 122 6.44 -17.02 -14.43
N ASP A 123 6.28 -16.41 -15.62
CA ASP A 123 6.81 -15.05 -15.86
C ASP A 123 5.97 -14.07 -15.05
N ILE A 124 6.54 -13.51 -13.98
CA ILE A 124 5.86 -12.61 -13.04
C ILE A 124 5.37 -11.31 -13.68
N ARG A 125 5.83 -10.98 -14.90
CA ARG A 125 5.36 -9.82 -15.67
C ARG A 125 4.01 -10.05 -16.35
N THR A 126 3.60 -11.31 -16.46
CA THR A 126 2.39 -11.70 -17.21
C THR A 126 1.44 -12.61 -16.44
N PHE A 127 1.94 -13.27 -15.39
CA PHE A 127 1.13 -14.13 -14.55
C PHE A 127 0.39 -13.31 -13.50
N ASP A 128 -0.94 -13.42 -13.51
CA ASP A 128 -1.84 -12.73 -12.57
C ASP A 128 -2.19 -13.65 -11.40
N PRO A 129 -1.58 -13.47 -10.22
CA PRO A 129 -1.83 -14.35 -9.10
C PRO A 129 -3.22 -14.20 -8.46
N LEU A 130 -3.93 -13.08 -8.69
CA LEU A 130 -5.27 -12.90 -8.13
C LEU A 130 -6.30 -13.68 -8.93
N LYS A 131 -6.20 -13.63 -10.25
CA LYS A 131 -7.02 -14.44 -11.15
C LYS A 131 -6.70 -15.93 -11.03
N GLU A 132 -5.42 -16.30 -11.04
CA GLU A 132 -5.02 -17.71 -11.04
C GLU A 132 -5.27 -18.39 -9.68
N ALA A 133 -5.39 -17.63 -8.58
CA ALA A 133 -5.86 -18.15 -7.30
C ALA A 133 -7.32 -18.67 -7.35
N LEU A 134 -8.11 -18.24 -8.34
CA LEU A 134 -9.48 -18.71 -8.58
C LEU A 134 -9.55 -19.86 -9.59
N SER A 135 -8.41 -20.40 -10.01
CA SER A 135 -8.34 -21.51 -10.97
C SER A 135 -8.98 -22.79 -10.42
N ASP A 136 -9.66 -23.54 -11.29
CA ASP A 136 -10.15 -24.89 -10.98
C ASP A 136 -9.01 -25.90 -10.79
N ASP A 137 -7.78 -25.56 -11.25
CA ASP A 137 -6.58 -26.34 -10.99
C ASP A 137 -5.98 -25.96 -9.62
N ALA A 138 -6.10 -26.88 -8.67
CA ALA A 138 -5.66 -26.68 -7.30
C ALA A 138 -4.15 -26.46 -7.16
N GLU A 139 -3.33 -26.93 -8.10
CA GLU A 139 -1.88 -26.70 -8.08
C GLU A 139 -1.55 -25.29 -8.59
N VAL A 140 -2.22 -24.84 -9.64
CA VAL A 140 -2.12 -23.46 -10.16
C VAL A 140 -2.58 -22.45 -9.11
N ALA A 141 -3.75 -22.68 -8.50
CA ALA A 141 -4.27 -21.83 -7.43
C ALA A 141 -3.30 -21.75 -6.24
N ALA A 142 -2.77 -22.89 -5.81
CA ALA A 142 -1.81 -22.98 -4.73
C ALA A 142 -0.48 -22.24 -4.98
N ASP A 143 -0.03 -22.17 -6.23
CA ASP A 143 1.17 -21.42 -6.60
C ASP A 143 0.88 -19.93 -6.78
N ALA A 144 -0.32 -19.58 -7.24
CA ALA A 144 -0.80 -18.21 -7.25
C ALA A 144 -0.90 -17.61 -5.83
N GLU A 145 -1.45 -18.35 -4.87
CA GLU A 145 -1.50 -17.97 -3.44
C GLU A 145 -0.12 -17.74 -2.82
N ARG A 146 0.90 -18.52 -3.23
CA ARG A 146 2.30 -18.32 -2.81
C ARG A 146 2.90 -17.07 -3.43
N LEU A 147 2.53 -16.76 -4.67
CA LEU A 147 2.97 -15.54 -5.34
C LEU A 147 2.31 -14.30 -4.72
N LEU A 148 1.06 -14.39 -4.23
CA LEU A 148 0.45 -13.36 -3.38
C LEU A 148 1.24 -13.16 -2.08
N ALA A 149 1.66 -14.24 -1.43
CA ALA A 149 2.56 -14.16 -0.27
C ALA A 149 3.94 -13.56 -0.63
N ALA A 150 4.44 -13.76 -1.85
CA ALA A 150 5.66 -13.09 -2.33
C ALA A 150 5.44 -11.59 -2.56
N ASN A 151 4.28 -11.19 -3.10
CA ASN A 151 3.89 -9.78 -3.20
C ASN A 151 3.81 -9.10 -1.83
N ALA A 152 3.25 -9.77 -0.81
CA ALA A 152 3.22 -9.24 0.55
C ALA A 152 4.63 -8.99 1.11
N ARG A 153 5.59 -9.88 0.83
CA ARG A 153 7.00 -9.70 1.20
C ARG A 153 7.68 -8.58 0.41
N ALA A 154 7.37 -8.45 -0.88
CA ALA A 154 7.84 -7.35 -1.71
C ALA A 154 7.30 -5.99 -1.22
N LEU A 155 6.05 -5.90 -0.74
CA LEU A 155 5.55 -4.70 -0.07
C LEU A 155 6.38 -4.31 1.15
N GLY A 156 6.87 -5.30 1.91
CA GLY A 156 7.81 -5.07 3.01
C GLY A 156 9.11 -4.38 2.56
N LEU A 157 9.64 -4.73 1.38
CA LEU A 157 10.79 -4.04 0.79
C LEU A 157 10.40 -2.64 0.29
N LEU A 158 9.26 -2.52 -0.38
CA LEU A 158 8.76 -1.24 -0.90
C LEU A 158 8.51 -0.22 0.23
N SER A 159 8.21 -0.67 1.45
CA SER A 159 8.09 0.20 2.63
C SER A 159 9.31 1.10 2.88
N LEU A 160 10.49 0.69 2.41
CA LEU A 160 11.71 1.50 2.46
C LEU A 160 11.66 2.76 1.59
N GLN A 161 10.69 2.87 0.67
CA GLN A 161 10.56 3.97 -0.28
C GLN A 161 9.20 4.67 -0.18
N ILE A 162 8.37 4.28 0.79
CA ILE A 162 7.05 4.89 1.01
C ILE A 162 7.24 5.99 2.06
N SER A 163 6.87 7.22 1.72
CA SER A 163 6.84 8.30 2.69
C SER A 163 5.66 8.13 3.66
N PRO A 164 5.86 8.39 4.97
CA PRO A 164 4.81 8.28 5.98
C PRO A 164 3.71 9.34 5.84
N PHE A 165 3.97 10.41 5.09
CA PHE A 165 3.04 11.52 4.90
C PHE A 165 2.06 11.28 3.76
N VAL A 166 2.36 10.32 2.89
CA VAL A 166 1.47 10.04 1.77
C VAL A 166 0.48 8.99 2.24
N ARG A 167 -0.78 9.39 2.32
CA ARG A 167 -1.96 8.52 2.58
C ARG A 167 -2.21 7.54 1.42
N SER A 168 -1.15 7.17 0.71
CA SER A 168 -1.09 6.37 -0.50
C SER A 168 0.33 5.80 -0.64
N VAL A 169 0.45 4.60 -1.20
CA VAL A 169 1.76 3.96 -1.42
C VAL A 169 2.39 4.51 -2.70
N PHE A 170 3.31 5.47 -2.56
CA PHE A 170 4.11 6.01 -3.66
C PHE A 170 5.61 5.79 -3.38
N PRO A 171 6.26 4.86 -4.08
CA PRO A 171 7.71 4.68 -3.97
C PRO A 171 8.46 5.92 -4.52
N GLU A 172 9.13 6.68 -3.65
CA GLU A 172 9.82 7.93 -4.03
C GLU A 172 11.10 7.66 -4.86
N ASP A 173 11.92 6.68 -4.48
CA ASP A 173 13.13 6.28 -5.21
C ASP A 173 13.25 4.76 -5.36
N ILE A 174 12.28 4.19 -6.07
CA ILE A 174 12.25 2.75 -6.34
C ILE A 174 13.47 2.27 -7.15
N ASN A 175 14.08 3.15 -7.96
CA ASN A 175 15.28 2.81 -8.73
C ASN A 175 16.46 2.48 -7.80
N SER A 176 16.68 3.28 -6.75
CA SER A 176 17.71 2.98 -5.74
C SER A 176 17.44 1.68 -4.99
N LEU A 177 16.17 1.37 -4.69
CA LEU A 177 15.78 0.10 -4.06
C LEU A 177 16.07 -1.09 -4.99
N SER A 178 15.61 -1.03 -6.23
CA SER A 178 15.83 -2.06 -7.25
C SER A 178 17.32 -2.30 -7.48
N ALA A 179 18.12 -1.25 -7.63
CA ALA A 179 19.58 -1.36 -7.78
C ALA A 179 20.24 -1.97 -6.54
N SER A 180 19.75 -1.64 -5.34
CA SER A 180 20.26 -2.20 -4.08
C SER A 180 19.92 -3.70 -3.93
N LEU A 181 18.76 -4.13 -4.44
CA LEU A 181 18.36 -5.54 -4.56
C LEU A 181 19.22 -6.29 -5.58
N ASP A 182 19.55 -5.66 -6.71
CA ASP A 182 20.46 -6.26 -7.70
C ASP A 182 21.89 -6.40 -7.15
N ALA A 183 22.33 -5.48 -6.29
CA ALA A 183 23.60 -5.61 -5.57
C ALA A 183 23.55 -6.62 -4.41
N ALA A 184 22.35 -7.04 -3.97
CA ALA A 184 22.17 -7.99 -2.88
C ALA A 184 22.47 -9.44 -3.33
N PRO A 185 22.71 -10.36 -2.37
CA PRO A 185 22.96 -11.76 -2.67
C PRO A 185 21.86 -12.38 -3.53
N ASP A 186 22.26 -13.30 -4.39
CA ASP A 186 21.34 -14.14 -5.17
C ASP A 186 20.89 -15.35 -4.32
N ALA A 187 20.18 -15.05 -3.23
CA ALA A 187 19.67 -16.01 -2.26
C ALA A 187 18.50 -15.36 -1.50
N PHE A 188 17.68 -16.18 -0.84
CA PHE A 188 16.60 -15.70 0.03
C PHE A 188 17.08 -14.63 1.03
N LEU A 189 16.43 -13.46 1.04
CA LEU A 189 16.91 -12.29 1.79
C LEU A 189 16.39 -12.23 3.24
N PHE A 190 15.17 -12.70 3.50
CA PHE A 190 14.46 -12.36 4.75
C PHE A 190 14.89 -13.15 5.99
N ASN A 191 15.92 -13.99 5.87
CA ASN A 191 16.54 -14.70 7.00
C ASN A 191 17.99 -14.26 7.26
N ASP A 192 18.49 -13.27 6.53
CA ASP A 192 19.85 -12.74 6.67
C ASP A 192 19.78 -11.25 7.00
N ASN A 193 19.83 -10.93 8.30
CA ASN A 193 19.79 -9.54 8.75
C ASN A 193 21.00 -8.75 8.28
N ALA A 194 22.16 -9.37 8.09
CA ALA A 194 23.35 -8.68 7.63
C ALA A 194 23.21 -8.28 6.14
N ALA A 195 22.69 -9.19 5.32
CA ALA A 195 22.40 -8.90 3.91
C ALA A 195 21.33 -7.81 3.79
N MET A 196 20.25 -7.88 4.57
CA MET A 196 19.19 -6.87 4.58
C MET A 196 19.70 -5.51 5.10
N SER A 197 20.54 -5.49 6.14
CA SER A 197 21.16 -4.25 6.63
C SER A 197 22.07 -3.61 5.59
N ALA A 198 22.83 -4.43 4.85
CA ALA A 198 23.67 -3.94 3.75
C ALA A 198 22.85 -3.41 2.58
N LEU A 199 21.65 -3.95 2.33
CA LEU A 199 20.70 -3.38 1.38
C LEU A 199 20.20 -2.02 1.86
N VAL A 200 19.71 -1.94 3.11
CA VAL A 200 19.22 -0.68 3.71
C VAL A 200 20.31 0.40 3.65
N ALA A 201 21.55 0.09 4.02
CA ALA A 201 22.65 1.03 4.04
C ALA A 201 23.07 1.57 2.64
N ARG A 202 22.65 0.92 1.54
CA ARG A 202 22.90 1.42 0.17
C ARG A 202 21.88 2.45 -0.28
N LEU A 203 20.71 2.48 0.37
CA LEU A 203 19.65 3.40 0.00
C LEU A 203 20.02 4.81 0.45
N PRO A 204 19.89 5.84 -0.42
CA PRO A 204 20.26 7.21 -0.08
C PRO A 204 19.65 7.69 1.24
N LEU A 205 18.35 7.45 1.43
CA LEU A 205 17.59 7.85 2.63
C LEU A 205 18.16 7.29 3.94
N TYR A 206 18.74 6.09 3.91
CA TYR A 206 19.20 5.40 5.12
C TYR A 206 20.72 5.32 5.26
N SER A 207 21.46 5.79 4.24
CA SER A 207 22.92 5.63 4.15
C SER A 207 23.70 6.30 5.28
N ASP A 208 23.19 7.42 5.81
CA ASP A 208 23.81 8.19 6.90
C ASP A 208 23.28 7.82 8.31
N LEU A 209 22.35 6.86 8.40
CA LEU A 209 21.83 6.40 9.69
C LEU A 209 22.89 5.60 10.46
N GLN A 210 22.74 5.55 11.79
CA GLN A 210 23.58 4.70 12.62
C GLN A 210 23.42 3.24 12.22
N SER A 211 24.50 2.46 12.30
CA SER A 211 24.51 1.07 11.81
C SER A 211 23.54 0.15 12.57
N ASP A 212 23.29 0.44 13.85
CA ASP A 212 22.29 -0.27 14.66
C ASP A 212 20.87 0.12 14.25
N VAL A 213 20.60 1.37 13.88
CA VAL A 213 19.33 1.83 13.30
C VAL A 213 19.09 1.15 11.94
N GLN A 214 20.08 1.11 11.05
CA GLN A 214 20.00 0.35 9.79
C GLN A 214 19.69 -1.13 10.05
N SER A 215 20.34 -1.73 11.05
CA SER A 215 20.09 -3.11 11.46
C SER A 215 18.70 -3.31 12.05
N ALA A 216 18.13 -2.32 12.73
CA ALA A 216 16.78 -2.34 13.27
C ALA A 216 15.72 -2.25 12.17
N ILE A 217 15.93 -1.39 11.16
CA ILE A 217 15.09 -1.32 9.94
C ILE A 217 15.09 -2.69 9.23
N ALA A 218 16.28 -3.27 9.02
CA ALA A 218 16.42 -4.59 8.42
C ALA A 218 15.69 -5.68 9.23
N HIS A 219 15.78 -5.62 10.56
CA HIS A 219 15.08 -6.54 11.46
C HIS A 219 13.56 -6.45 11.31
N LEU A 220 12.99 -5.24 11.23
CA LEU A 220 11.55 -5.05 11.01
C LEU A 220 11.07 -5.68 9.69
N ILE A 221 11.80 -5.47 8.61
CA ILE A 221 11.45 -6.01 7.29
C ILE A 221 11.52 -7.53 7.31
N ASN A 222 12.57 -8.10 7.89
CA ASN A 222 12.73 -9.54 8.05
C ASN A 222 11.63 -10.15 8.92
N ALA A 223 11.32 -9.50 10.05
CA ALA A 223 10.28 -9.96 10.97
C ALA A 223 8.88 -9.87 10.34
N TYR A 224 8.56 -8.77 9.65
CA TYR A 224 7.33 -8.64 8.86
C TYR A 224 7.24 -9.76 7.81
N ALA A 225 8.28 -9.96 7.01
CA ALA A 225 8.30 -11.02 6.00
C ALA A 225 8.14 -12.43 6.59
N ALA A 226 8.63 -12.66 7.81
CA ALA A 226 8.46 -13.92 8.52
C ALA A 226 7.03 -14.15 9.03
N THR A 227 6.24 -13.08 9.23
CA THR A 227 4.81 -13.22 9.58
C THR A 227 3.93 -13.58 8.38
N VAL A 228 4.39 -13.30 7.16
CA VAL A 228 3.65 -13.62 5.94
C VAL A 228 3.45 -15.14 5.85
N PRO A 229 2.21 -15.63 5.72
CA PRO A 229 1.93 -17.05 5.64
C PRO A 229 2.53 -17.65 4.37
N LEU A 230 2.64 -18.97 4.33
CA LEU A 230 3.07 -19.68 3.12
C LEU A 230 2.20 -19.33 1.91
N ARG A 231 0.91 -19.12 2.14
CA ARG A 231 -0.12 -18.82 1.13
C ARG A 231 -1.01 -17.71 1.66
N ILE A 232 -1.30 -16.75 0.80
CA ILE A 232 -2.39 -15.79 1.02
C ILE A 232 -3.55 -16.29 0.18
N GLU A 233 -4.61 -16.74 0.86
CA GLU A 233 -5.72 -17.48 0.24
C GLU A 233 -6.90 -16.56 -0.09
N THR A 234 -6.94 -15.36 0.50
CA THR A 234 -8.05 -14.43 0.30
C THR A 234 -7.58 -12.99 0.03
N PRO A 235 -8.36 -12.20 -0.72
CA PRO A 235 -8.08 -10.78 -0.93
C PRO A 235 -8.01 -9.97 0.38
N GLU A 236 -8.83 -10.31 1.38
CA GLU A 236 -8.85 -9.64 2.68
C GLU A 236 -7.53 -9.87 3.43
N GLN A 237 -6.96 -11.07 3.35
CA GLN A 237 -5.63 -11.35 3.90
C GLN A 237 -4.55 -10.53 3.18
N ALA A 238 -4.59 -10.44 1.84
CA ALA A 238 -3.64 -9.63 1.08
C ALA A 238 -3.70 -8.15 1.51
N ALA A 239 -4.92 -7.61 1.61
CA ALA A 239 -5.18 -6.23 2.00
C ALA A 239 -4.78 -5.96 3.45
N GLN A 240 -4.94 -6.91 4.36
CA GLN A 240 -4.45 -6.80 5.73
C GLN A 240 -2.93 -6.58 5.77
N PHE A 241 -2.16 -7.32 4.98
CA PHE A 241 -0.70 -7.14 4.90
C PHE A 241 -0.33 -5.80 4.27
N GLN A 242 -1.04 -5.37 3.22
CA GLN A 242 -0.85 -4.05 2.62
C GLN A 242 -1.12 -2.92 3.63
N MET A 243 -2.21 -3.02 4.39
CA MET A 243 -2.54 -2.06 5.45
C MET A 243 -1.53 -2.07 6.58
N ALA A 244 -1.00 -3.24 6.96
CA ALA A 244 0.05 -3.30 7.96
C ALA A 244 1.36 -2.65 7.50
N VAL A 245 1.66 -2.64 6.20
CA VAL A 245 2.80 -1.89 5.69
C VAL A 245 2.63 -0.40 5.94
N VAL A 246 1.49 0.17 5.54
CA VAL A 246 1.22 1.61 5.69
C VAL A 246 1.00 2.02 7.15
N GLY A 247 0.24 1.22 7.90
CA GLY A 247 -0.19 1.57 9.24
C GLY A 247 0.78 1.15 10.35
N PHE A 248 1.75 0.28 10.07
CA PHE A 248 2.71 -0.19 11.07
C PHE A 248 4.16 -0.12 10.61
N LEU A 249 4.49 -0.74 9.47
CA LEU A 249 5.89 -0.87 9.06
C LEU A 249 6.50 0.49 8.70
N VAL A 250 5.84 1.27 7.83
CA VAL A 250 6.29 2.60 7.39
C VAL A 250 6.43 3.58 8.58
N PRO A 251 5.43 3.76 9.46
CA PRO A 251 5.57 4.64 10.62
C PRO A 251 6.72 4.24 11.54
N ARG A 252 6.96 2.94 11.72
CA ARG A 252 8.05 2.47 12.58
C ARG A 252 9.43 2.66 11.94
N ILE A 253 9.55 2.50 10.63
CA ILE A 253 10.76 2.83 9.88
C ILE A 253 11.02 4.33 9.95
N SER A 254 9.98 5.16 9.76
CA SER A 254 10.13 6.61 9.84
C SER A 254 10.52 7.09 11.24
N GLU A 255 10.00 6.48 12.30
CA GLU A 255 10.41 6.79 13.67
C GLU A 255 11.90 6.46 13.92
N LEU A 256 12.37 5.32 13.41
CA LEU A 256 13.79 4.94 13.45
C LEU A 256 14.66 5.95 12.70
N GLU A 257 14.24 6.37 11.50
CA GLU A 257 14.93 7.33 10.66
C GLU A 257 15.02 8.71 11.34
N GLN A 258 13.88 9.24 11.81
CA GLN A 258 13.80 10.57 12.43
C GLN A 258 14.56 10.64 13.76
N THR A 259 14.50 9.57 14.56
CA THR A 259 15.14 9.53 15.88
C THR A 259 16.63 9.19 15.77
N ASN A 260 16.99 8.27 14.87
CA ASN A 260 18.35 7.83 14.57
C ASN A 260 19.24 7.65 15.81
N SER A 261 18.80 6.84 16.78
CA SER A 261 19.49 6.61 18.05
C SER A 261 19.63 5.12 18.39
N SER A 262 20.62 4.77 19.20
CA SER A 262 20.80 3.40 19.68
C SER A 262 19.66 2.93 20.57
N GLU A 263 19.00 3.86 21.28
CA GLU A 263 17.85 3.57 22.13
C GLU A 263 16.65 3.05 21.32
N ILE A 264 16.25 3.76 20.26
CA ILE A 264 15.14 3.32 19.40
C ILE A 264 15.51 2.06 18.61
N ALA A 265 16.77 1.93 18.19
CA ALA A 265 17.26 0.74 17.53
C ALA A 265 17.15 -0.49 18.44
N ALA A 266 17.57 -0.37 19.71
CA ALA A 266 17.47 -1.45 20.68
C ALA A 266 16.02 -1.84 20.98
N GLU A 267 15.11 -0.87 21.06
CA GLU A 267 13.68 -1.11 21.24
C GLU A 267 13.10 -1.93 20.08
N VAL A 268 13.39 -1.55 18.84
CA VAL A 268 12.93 -2.28 17.65
C VAL A 268 13.56 -3.67 17.54
N LEU A 269 14.86 -3.80 17.81
CA LEU A 269 15.55 -5.09 17.77
C LEU A 269 15.03 -6.07 18.82
N ALA A 270 14.39 -5.58 19.88
CA ALA A 270 13.74 -6.40 20.89
C ALA A 270 12.38 -6.97 20.46
N LEU A 271 11.75 -6.40 19.41
CA LEU A 271 10.50 -6.92 18.87
C LEU A 271 10.70 -8.32 18.30
N ASN A 272 9.84 -9.24 18.69
CA ASN A 272 9.82 -10.59 18.18
C ASN A 272 8.68 -10.77 17.15
N ILE A 273 8.63 -11.92 16.49
CA ILE A 273 7.65 -12.21 15.44
C ILE A 273 6.18 -12.15 15.93
N GLU A 274 5.91 -12.47 17.19
CA GLU A 274 4.57 -12.36 17.77
C GLU A 274 4.16 -10.89 17.92
N ASP A 275 5.08 -10.01 18.35
CA ASP A 275 4.79 -8.57 18.47
C ASP A 275 4.41 -7.98 17.10
N ILE A 276 5.11 -8.39 16.04
CA ILE A 276 4.80 -7.97 14.66
C ILE A 276 3.46 -8.58 14.18
N ARG A 277 3.20 -9.85 14.50
CA ARG A 277 1.93 -10.50 14.14
C ARG A 277 0.74 -9.83 14.82
N ASP A 278 0.87 -9.50 16.10
CA ASP A 278 -0.16 -8.80 16.87
C ASP A 278 -0.41 -7.39 16.31
N ALA A 279 0.64 -6.71 15.84
CA ALA A 279 0.50 -5.42 15.15
C ALA A 279 -0.26 -5.57 13.81
N ILE A 280 0.06 -6.59 13.00
CA ILE A 280 -0.64 -6.87 11.73
C ILE A 280 -2.10 -7.27 11.97
N ALA A 281 -2.38 -8.02 13.04
CA ALA A 281 -3.72 -8.47 13.39
C ALA A 281 -4.71 -7.30 13.62
N ARG A 282 -4.20 -6.11 13.99
CA ARG A 282 -5.02 -4.90 14.14
C ARG A 282 -5.61 -4.37 12.83
N PHE A 283 -5.10 -4.83 11.68
CA PHE A 283 -5.60 -4.49 10.34
C PHE A 283 -6.50 -5.58 9.73
N ALA A 284 -6.95 -6.56 10.53
CA ALA A 284 -7.82 -7.63 10.03
C ALA A 284 -9.24 -7.15 9.71
N GLU A 285 -9.73 -6.14 10.45
CA GLU A 285 -11.00 -5.50 10.17
C GLU A 285 -10.78 -4.40 9.14
N LEU A 286 -11.31 -4.61 7.93
CA LEU A 286 -11.19 -3.70 6.80
C LEU A 286 -12.56 -3.14 6.44
N ILE A 287 -12.56 -1.96 5.83
CA ILE A 287 -13.76 -1.36 5.25
C ILE A 287 -13.62 -1.45 3.74
N PRO A 288 -14.21 -2.49 3.11
CA PRO A 288 -14.17 -2.61 1.66
C PRO A 288 -15.05 -1.55 1.02
N ILE A 289 -14.79 -1.24 -0.24
CA ILE A 289 -15.64 -0.34 -1.02
C ILE A 289 -16.99 -1.04 -1.25
N THR A 290 -18.07 -0.51 -0.67
CA THR A 290 -19.37 -1.20 -0.58
C THR A 290 -20.39 -0.83 -1.66
N GLU A 291 -20.26 0.33 -2.32
CA GLU A 291 -21.28 0.87 -3.23
C GLU A 291 -20.78 1.19 -4.64
N THR A 292 -21.75 1.34 -5.55
CA THR A 292 -21.53 1.57 -6.98
C THR A 292 -21.48 3.05 -7.31
N GLY A 293 -20.35 3.70 -7.06
CA GLY A 293 -20.14 5.09 -7.45
C GLY A 293 -18.65 5.44 -7.53
N PHE A 294 -18.35 6.74 -7.48
CA PHE A 294 -17.01 7.27 -7.75
C PHE A 294 -16.45 8.05 -6.56
N PHE A 295 -16.91 7.71 -5.37
CA PHE A 295 -16.41 8.22 -4.10
C PHE A 295 -15.59 7.15 -3.37
N PHE A 296 -14.34 7.48 -3.07
CA PHE A 296 -13.33 6.58 -2.49
C PHE A 296 -12.73 7.20 -1.25
N PRO A 297 -13.38 7.02 -0.09
CA PRO A 297 -12.77 7.46 1.14
C PRO A 297 -11.67 6.48 1.56
N SER A 298 -10.46 7.00 1.69
CA SER A 298 -9.26 6.19 1.96
C SER A 298 -9.04 6.07 3.47
N PRO A 299 -8.40 5.00 3.97
CA PRO A 299 -8.05 4.95 5.38
C PRO A 299 -7.02 6.02 5.77
N ASP A 300 -7.19 6.57 6.96
CA ASP A 300 -6.31 7.60 7.53
C ASP A 300 -5.45 7.08 8.65
N TYR A 301 -4.33 7.76 8.87
CA TYR A 301 -3.35 7.41 9.88
C TYR A 301 -2.89 8.63 10.63
N TYR A 302 -3.05 8.59 11.96
CA TYR A 302 -2.58 9.62 12.86
C TYR A 302 -1.78 9.03 14.00
N GLU A 303 -0.83 9.82 14.51
CA GLU A 303 -0.10 9.51 15.73
C GLU A 303 -0.45 10.52 16.83
N THR A 304 -0.51 10.05 18.07
CA THR A 304 -0.67 10.91 19.25
C THR A 304 0.05 10.32 20.46
N GLY A 305 0.29 11.14 21.48
CA GLY A 305 0.83 10.68 22.75
C GLY A 305 -0.25 10.07 23.66
N ALA A 306 0.17 9.22 24.61
CA ALA A 306 -0.72 8.64 25.61
C ALA A 306 -1.54 9.71 26.36
N GLY A 307 -2.87 9.62 26.28
CA GLY A 307 -3.80 10.57 26.90
C GLY A 307 -3.87 11.95 26.24
N ILE A 308 -3.26 12.12 25.05
CA ILE A 308 -3.35 13.33 24.24
C ILE A 308 -4.41 13.11 23.17
N GLY A 309 -5.46 13.95 23.17
CA GLY A 309 -6.50 13.92 22.16
C GLY A 309 -6.08 14.59 20.85
N LEU A 310 -6.62 14.11 19.74
CA LEU A 310 -6.53 14.71 18.41
C LEU A 310 -7.78 15.55 18.14
N THR A 311 -7.56 16.70 17.52
CA THR A 311 -8.62 17.57 17.01
C THR A 311 -8.33 17.80 15.54
N LEU A 312 -9.08 17.12 14.68
CA LEU A 312 -8.94 17.16 13.23
C LEU A 312 -9.92 18.21 12.71
N VAL A 313 -9.39 19.35 12.29
CA VAL A 313 -10.17 20.49 11.79
C VAL A 313 -10.12 20.45 10.28
N ASP A 314 -11.30 20.56 9.65
CA ASP A 314 -11.41 20.85 8.22
C ASP A 314 -11.17 22.35 8.03
N ASP A 315 -9.95 22.72 7.64
CA ASP A 315 -9.57 24.11 7.36
C ASP A 315 -9.44 24.41 5.86
N GLY A 316 -9.64 23.40 5.00
CA GLY A 316 -9.59 23.48 3.55
C GLY A 316 -8.24 23.88 2.98
N VAL A 317 -7.16 23.80 3.77
CA VAL A 317 -5.80 24.16 3.34
C VAL A 317 -4.71 23.19 3.83
N ASP A 318 -4.98 22.40 4.88
CA ASP A 318 -4.01 21.46 5.44
C ASP A 318 -4.43 20.00 5.19
N GLU A 319 -3.45 19.15 4.83
CA GLU A 319 -3.59 17.70 4.65
C GLU A 319 -3.82 16.94 5.97
N ASP A 320 -4.35 17.58 7.00
CA ASP A 320 -4.50 17.03 8.35
C ASP A 320 -5.90 16.49 8.63
N HIS A 321 -6.91 16.79 7.80
CA HIS A 321 -8.27 16.26 7.97
C HIS A 321 -8.45 14.92 7.23
N PRO A 322 -9.25 13.96 7.73
CA PRO A 322 -9.47 12.65 7.07
C PRO A 322 -10.16 12.72 5.72
N ILE A 323 -10.76 13.86 5.36
CA ILE A 323 -11.43 13.99 4.05
C ILE A 323 -10.47 14.40 2.92
N GLU A 324 -9.23 14.77 3.23
CA GLU A 324 -8.27 15.28 2.25
C GLU A 324 -7.75 14.20 1.27
N ASN A 325 -7.80 12.94 1.68
CA ASN A 325 -7.54 11.74 0.85
C ASN A 325 -8.81 10.97 0.50
N ASP A 326 -9.98 11.55 0.76
CA ASP A 326 -11.24 11.03 0.30
C ASP A 326 -11.53 11.64 -1.06
N PHE A 327 -11.52 10.81 -2.11
CA PHE A 327 -11.58 11.32 -3.46
C PHE A 327 -12.95 11.08 -4.08
N THR A 328 -13.54 12.11 -4.67
CA THR A 328 -14.69 11.96 -5.57
C THR A 328 -14.24 12.23 -7.00
N ALA A 329 -14.80 11.47 -7.94
CA ALA A 329 -14.66 11.80 -9.35
C ALA A 329 -15.57 12.98 -9.69
N VAL A 330 -14.98 14.01 -10.27
CA VAL A 330 -15.73 15.13 -10.86
C VAL A 330 -16.01 14.90 -12.34
N ASP A 331 -16.90 15.73 -12.91
CA ASP A 331 -17.36 15.63 -14.31
C ASP A 331 -16.21 15.60 -15.34
N ASP A 332 -15.04 16.16 -15.00
CA ASP A 332 -13.83 16.22 -15.85
C ASP A 332 -12.89 15.02 -15.64
N GLY A 333 -13.28 14.02 -14.83
CA GLY A 333 -12.54 12.77 -14.62
C GLY A 333 -11.39 12.84 -13.60
N PHE A 334 -11.17 14.00 -12.98
CA PHE A 334 -10.20 14.19 -11.90
C PHE A 334 -10.72 13.67 -10.56
N LEU A 335 -9.82 13.21 -9.69
CA LEU A 335 -10.09 12.87 -8.30
C LEU A 335 -9.72 14.03 -7.38
N ILE A 336 -10.72 14.80 -6.93
CA ILE A 336 -10.51 15.84 -5.90
C ILE A 336 -11.25 15.48 -4.61
N PRO A 337 -10.70 15.87 -3.45
CA PRO A 337 -11.50 16.03 -2.25
C PRO A 337 -12.38 17.28 -2.42
N ASP A 338 -13.62 17.13 -2.90
CA ASP A 338 -14.56 18.26 -3.08
C ASP A 338 -15.98 17.93 -2.64
N GLY A 339 -16.60 18.88 -1.95
CA GLY A 339 -17.97 18.78 -1.46
C GLY A 339 -18.19 17.68 -0.42
N ILE A 340 -17.13 17.19 0.24
CA ILE A 340 -17.20 16.08 1.18
C ILE A 340 -17.65 16.58 2.55
N THR A 341 -18.60 15.86 3.14
CA THR A 341 -19.13 16.15 4.47
C THR A 341 -19.09 14.92 5.35
N VAL A 342 -18.70 15.09 6.60
CA VAL A 342 -18.72 14.00 7.60
C VAL A 342 -20.09 14.02 8.28
N SER A 343 -20.80 12.91 8.20
CA SER A 343 -22.16 12.78 8.77
C SER A 343 -22.17 12.02 10.10
N GLN A 344 -21.17 11.17 10.34
CA GLN A 344 -21.06 10.37 11.56
C GLN A 344 -19.61 10.04 11.86
N VAL A 345 -19.28 9.96 13.16
CA VAL A 345 -18.07 9.30 13.67
C VAL A 345 -18.50 8.28 14.71
N ALA A 346 -17.97 7.07 14.63
CA ALA A 346 -18.31 5.96 15.50
C ALA A 346 -17.05 5.20 15.95
N VAL A 347 -17.06 4.72 17.20
CA VAL A 347 -16.02 3.81 17.70
C VAL A 347 -16.53 2.38 17.56
N PRO A 348 -15.85 1.51 16.78
CA PRO A 348 -16.18 0.10 16.71
C PRO A 348 -16.20 -0.56 18.08
N SER A 349 -17.12 -1.50 18.29
CA SER A 349 -17.34 -2.12 19.61
C SER A 349 -16.10 -2.82 20.19
N SER A 350 -15.18 -3.23 19.33
CA SER A 350 -13.85 -3.78 19.65
C SER A 350 -12.93 -2.76 20.34
N ASN A 351 -13.12 -1.45 20.08
CA ASN A 351 -12.18 -0.39 20.45
C ASN A 351 -12.73 0.58 21.52
N VAL A 352 -13.98 0.41 21.98
CA VAL A 352 -14.61 1.36 22.94
C VAL A 352 -13.88 1.47 24.28
N SER A 353 -13.03 0.50 24.63
CA SER A 353 -12.15 0.58 25.81
C SER A 353 -10.81 1.27 25.56
N GLU A 354 -10.46 1.50 24.29
CA GLU A 354 -9.17 2.03 23.83
C GLU A 354 -9.29 3.50 23.41
N VAL A 355 -10.43 3.90 22.85
CA VAL A 355 -10.62 5.24 22.27
C VAL A 355 -12.07 5.72 22.37
N SER A 356 -12.24 7.03 22.38
CA SER A 356 -13.52 7.71 22.18
C SER A 356 -13.39 8.71 21.05
N ALA A 357 -14.47 8.94 20.30
CA ALA A 357 -14.50 9.95 19.26
C ALA A 357 -15.87 10.63 19.15
N SER A 358 -15.87 11.85 18.64
CA SER A 358 -17.07 12.65 18.43
C SER A 358 -16.93 13.55 17.21
N LEU A 359 -18.06 13.75 16.53
CA LEU A 359 -18.22 14.73 15.46
C LEU A 359 -18.84 16.01 16.04
N GLY A 360 -18.15 17.14 15.82
CA GLY A 360 -18.60 18.49 16.12
C GLY A 360 -19.19 19.19 14.90
N GLU A 361 -19.36 20.51 14.99
CA GLU A 361 -19.77 21.34 13.84
C GLU A 361 -18.63 21.45 12.81
N ASN A 362 -18.97 21.76 11.56
CA ASN A 362 -18.01 21.97 10.45
C ASN A 362 -16.99 20.83 10.31
N ASN A 363 -17.48 19.58 10.21
CA ASN A 363 -16.65 18.38 10.08
C ASN A 363 -15.63 18.15 11.21
N LEU A 364 -15.64 18.91 12.32
CA LEU A 364 -14.65 18.78 13.39
C LEU A 364 -14.67 17.38 14.03
N ILE A 365 -13.61 16.60 13.87
CA ILE A 365 -13.48 15.29 14.50
C ILE A 365 -12.57 15.41 15.72
N THR A 366 -13.06 14.99 16.88
CA THR A 366 -12.24 14.87 18.10
C THR A 366 -12.06 13.40 18.43
N ILE A 367 -10.82 12.97 18.62
CA ILE A 367 -10.46 11.60 19.02
C ILE A 367 -9.66 11.66 20.32
N MET A 368 -10.06 10.90 21.32
CA MET A 368 -9.38 10.85 22.61
C MET A 368 -9.06 9.40 22.98
N PRO A 369 -7.78 9.01 23.00
CA PRO A 369 -7.35 7.73 23.56
C PRO A 369 -7.76 7.57 25.02
N ALA A 370 -8.09 6.35 25.42
CA ALA A 370 -8.34 6.02 26.81
C ALA A 370 -7.07 6.23 27.65
N SER A 371 -7.24 6.63 28.91
CA SER A 371 -6.10 6.87 29.80
C SER A 371 -5.28 5.59 29.98
N GLY A 372 -3.97 5.69 29.72
CA GLY A 372 -3.03 4.58 29.81
C GLY A 372 -3.08 3.60 28.64
N PHE A 373 -3.91 3.83 27.62
CA PHE A 373 -3.83 3.09 26.37
C PHE A 373 -2.59 3.50 25.57
N THR A 374 -1.89 2.51 25.05
CA THR A 374 -0.76 2.63 24.12
C THR A 374 -0.91 1.55 23.07
N GLY A 375 -0.58 1.84 21.82
CA GLY A 375 -0.77 0.94 20.70
C GLY A 375 -1.69 1.52 19.64
N LEU A 376 -2.11 0.66 18.70
CA LEU A 376 -2.97 1.06 17.59
C LEU A 376 -4.44 0.82 17.94
N THR A 377 -5.26 1.84 17.74
CA THR A 377 -6.72 1.78 17.79
C THR A 377 -7.30 2.46 16.54
N TYR A 378 -8.60 2.39 16.34
CA TYR A 378 -9.25 3.03 15.20
C TYR A 378 -10.68 3.45 15.50
N VAL A 379 -11.15 4.42 14.72
CA VAL A 379 -12.53 4.90 14.69
C VAL A 379 -13.00 4.95 13.24
N ASP A 380 -14.29 4.80 13.03
CA ASP A 380 -14.90 4.84 11.70
C ASP A 380 -15.63 6.17 11.52
N TYR A 381 -15.63 6.69 10.30
CA TYR A 381 -16.34 7.90 9.94
C TYR A 381 -17.15 7.66 8.66
N THR A 382 -18.36 8.24 8.63
CA THR A 382 -19.25 8.16 7.48
C THR A 382 -19.23 9.49 6.78
N VAL A 383 -18.92 9.47 5.49
CA VAL A 383 -18.74 10.63 4.63
C VAL A 383 -19.70 10.59 3.46
N THR A 384 -20.13 11.77 3.03
CA THR A 384 -20.96 11.97 1.84
C THR A 384 -20.27 12.96 0.92
N ASP A 385 -20.07 12.59 -0.34
CA ASP A 385 -19.45 13.45 -1.35
C ASP A 385 -20.42 14.50 -1.93
N GLY A 386 -19.91 15.39 -2.78
CA GLY A 386 -20.71 16.40 -3.46
C GLY A 386 -21.82 15.83 -4.37
N ASN A 387 -21.72 14.56 -4.78
CA ASN A 387 -22.71 13.85 -5.60
C ASN A 387 -23.77 13.12 -4.75
N GLY A 388 -23.63 13.13 -3.43
CA GLY A 388 -24.55 12.48 -2.49
C GLY A 388 -24.27 10.99 -2.26
N GLU A 389 -23.16 10.45 -2.76
CA GLU A 389 -22.71 9.10 -2.44
C GLU A 389 -22.18 9.06 -1.02
N THR A 390 -22.64 8.09 -0.23
CA THR A 390 -22.28 7.97 1.19
C THR A 390 -21.50 6.68 1.41
N GLN A 391 -20.33 6.80 2.02
CA GLN A 391 -19.44 5.69 2.30
C GLN A 391 -18.91 5.78 3.73
N THR A 392 -18.33 4.69 4.22
CA THR A 392 -17.62 4.67 5.51
C THR A 392 -16.14 4.45 5.25
N ALA A 393 -15.30 5.13 6.01
CA ALA A 393 -13.86 4.93 6.05
C ALA A 393 -13.36 4.92 7.50
N ARG A 394 -12.05 4.74 7.66
CA ARG A 394 -11.43 4.42 8.94
C ARG A 394 -10.25 5.32 9.23
N ILE A 395 -10.25 5.88 10.44
CA ILE A 395 -9.12 6.60 11.01
C ILE A 395 -8.39 5.68 11.98
N PHE A 396 -7.17 5.28 11.62
CA PHE A 396 -6.25 4.60 12.51
C PHE A 396 -5.49 5.62 13.37
N VAL A 397 -5.40 5.36 14.67
CA VAL A 397 -4.67 6.20 15.62
C VAL A 397 -3.66 5.36 16.38
N ARG A 398 -2.37 5.69 16.18
CA ARG A 398 -1.27 5.11 16.95
C ARG A 398 -0.99 5.98 18.17
N VAL A 399 -1.08 5.38 19.35
CA VAL A 399 -0.87 6.04 20.64
C VAL A 399 0.48 5.59 21.20
N LYS A 400 1.41 6.54 21.37
CA LYS A 400 2.79 6.31 21.85
C LYS A 400 3.03 6.88 23.24
#